data_AF-B1VFV6-F1
#
_entry.id   AF-B1VFV6-F1
#
_cell.length_a   1.000
_cell.length_b   1.000
_cell.length_c   1.000
_cell.angle_alpha   90.00
_cell.angle_beta   90.00
_cell.angle_gamma   90.00
#
_symmetry.space_group_name_H-M   'P 1'
#
loop_
_entity.id
_entity.type
_entity.pdbx_description
1 polymer ?
#
loop_
_entity_poly.entity_id
_entity_poly.type
_entity_poly.pdbx_seq_one_letter_code
_entity_poly.pdbx_strand_id
1 'polypeptide(L)'
;MDQFITALHVIAAILLIGPVAVATSAFAPTLRAAQSGSAKAVGSVATLAGMTRRYGYISLLVPVLGLVAFMTVDGAMQNYAFHAAILTSLVAWLVLLLAVIPQQRRGLISVDGLDESDTPASEDELAAVQGDAAQALPGKAAMFGGIFNLLWLVTAILMFV
;
A
#
# COMPACT_ATOMS: atom_id res chain seq x y z
N MET A 1 -15.23 3.41 26.63
CA MET A 1 -15.12 2.73 25.33
C MET A 1 -14.14 3.45 24.41
N ASP A 2 -14.08 4.76 24.51
CA ASP A 2 -13.27 5.68 23.71
C ASP A 2 -11.79 5.31 23.73
N GLN A 3 -11.20 5.15 24.91
CA GLN A 3 -9.80 4.74 25.05
C GLN A 3 -9.49 3.40 24.38
N PHE A 4 -10.44 2.46 24.40
CA PHE A 4 -10.26 1.17 23.75
C PHE A 4 -10.29 1.29 22.23
N ILE A 5 -11.26 2.01 21.66
CA ILE A 5 -11.35 2.25 20.21
C ILE A 5 -10.14 3.02 19.71
N THR A 6 -9.74 4.08 20.42
CA THR A 6 -8.54 4.87 20.08
C THR A 6 -7.28 4.01 20.15
N ALA A 7 -7.09 3.21 21.21
CA ALA A 7 -5.94 2.31 21.31
C ALA A 7 -5.93 1.30 20.16
N LEU A 8 -7.06 0.68 19.85
CA LEU A 8 -7.18 -0.28 18.76
C LEU A 8 -6.88 0.36 17.40
N HIS A 9 -7.37 1.56 17.14
CA HIS A 9 -7.08 2.33 15.92
C HIS A 9 -5.59 2.61 15.76
N VAL A 10 -4.94 3.13 16.81
CA VAL A 10 -3.51 3.46 16.78
C VAL A 10 -2.66 2.21 16.61
N ILE A 11 -2.97 1.13 17.32
CA ILE A 11 -2.26 -0.16 17.18
C ILE A 11 -2.40 -0.69 15.76
N ALA A 12 -3.63 -0.66 15.19
CA ALA A 12 -3.86 -1.07 13.81
C ALA A 12 -3.03 -0.21 12.83
N ALA A 13 -3.00 1.11 13.02
CA ALA A 13 -2.21 2.02 12.18
C ALA A 13 -0.72 1.68 12.20
N ILE A 14 -0.13 1.49 13.39
CA ILE A 14 1.29 1.17 13.54
C ILE A 14 1.63 -0.18 12.92
N LEU A 15 0.87 -1.22 13.25
CA LEU A 15 1.19 -2.60 12.86
C LEU A 15 0.87 -2.92 11.41
N LEU A 16 -0.11 -2.24 10.81
CA LEU A 16 -0.56 -2.54 9.44
C LEU A 16 0.07 -1.60 8.41
N ILE A 17 0.21 -0.30 8.71
CA ILE A 17 0.75 0.66 7.73
C ILE A 17 2.27 0.59 7.65
N GLY A 18 2.96 0.37 8.78
CA GLY A 18 4.42 0.28 8.83
C GLY A 18 5.01 -0.72 7.82
N PRO A 19 4.58 -2.01 7.83
CA PRO A 19 5.05 -3.00 6.87
C PRO A 19 4.75 -2.63 5.41
N VAL A 20 3.56 -2.06 5.13
CA VAL A 20 3.17 -1.65 3.77
C VAL A 20 4.04 -0.49 3.28
N ALA A 21 4.33 0.48 4.14
CA ALA A 21 5.17 1.64 3.80
C ALA A 21 6.61 1.22 3.48
N VAL A 22 7.18 0.30 4.26
CA VAL A 22 8.50 -0.28 3.99
C VAL A 22 8.48 -1.09 2.70
N ALA A 23 7.50 -1.98 2.52
CA ALA A 23 7.42 -2.86 1.38
C ALA A 23 7.29 -2.08 0.05
N THR A 24 6.41 -1.09 0.01
CA THR A 24 6.21 -0.22 -1.15
C THR A 24 7.43 0.64 -1.48
N SER A 25 8.15 1.13 -0.46
CA SER A 25 9.38 1.92 -0.65
C SER A 25 10.54 1.08 -1.19
N ALA A 26 10.67 -0.17 -0.70
CA ALA A 26 11.73 -1.08 -1.12
C ALA A 26 11.46 -1.73 -2.49
N PHE A 27 10.20 -1.80 -2.93
CA PHE A 27 9.81 -2.55 -4.12
C PHE A 27 10.53 -2.08 -5.40
N ALA A 28 10.55 -0.78 -5.68
CA ALA A 28 11.13 -0.25 -6.91
C ALA A 28 12.63 -0.53 -7.08
N PRO A 29 13.52 -0.24 -6.11
CA PRO A 29 14.94 -0.58 -6.25
C PRO A 29 15.17 -2.10 -6.34
N THR A 30 14.41 -2.92 -5.61
CA THR A 30 14.52 -4.38 -5.70
C THR A 30 14.04 -4.89 -7.07
N LEU A 31 12.99 -4.30 -7.64
CA LEU A 31 12.52 -4.64 -8.99
C LEU A 31 13.57 -4.29 -10.06
N ARG A 32 14.26 -3.15 -9.95
CA ARG A 32 15.36 -2.82 -10.86
C ARG A 32 16.47 -3.87 -10.82
N ALA A 33 16.83 -4.33 -9.62
CA ALA A 33 17.83 -5.39 -9.46
C ALA A 33 17.36 -6.75 -10.03
N ALA A 34 16.07 -7.06 -9.91
CA ALA A 34 15.48 -8.25 -10.52
C ALA A 34 15.51 -8.16 -12.06
N GLN A 35 15.12 -7.01 -12.62
CA GLN A 35 15.17 -6.75 -14.07
C GLN A 35 16.59 -6.76 -14.65
N SER A 36 17.62 -6.48 -13.83
CA SER A 36 19.03 -6.62 -14.23
C SER A 36 19.56 -8.06 -14.09
N GLY A 37 18.69 -9.06 -13.89
CA GLY A 37 19.05 -10.49 -13.87
C GLY A 37 19.37 -11.08 -12.48
N SER A 38 19.09 -10.37 -11.39
CA SER A 38 19.35 -10.92 -10.05
C SER A 38 18.23 -11.88 -9.60
N ALA A 39 18.49 -13.18 -9.64
CA ALA A 39 17.54 -14.21 -9.17
C ALA A 39 17.14 -14.02 -7.69
N LYS A 40 18.07 -13.61 -6.82
CA LYS A 40 17.78 -13.28 -5.41
C LYS A 40 16.79 -12.12 -5.30
N ALA A 41 16.89 -11.13 -6.18
CA ALA A 41 15.99 -9.99 -6.17
C ALA A 41 14.58 -10.39 -6.58
N VAL A 42 14.39 -11.33 -7.52
CA VAL A 42 13.06 -11.83 -7.93
C VAL A 42 12.26 -12.31 -6.72
N GLY A 43 12.82 -13.22 -5.91
CA GLY A 43 12.15 -13.71 -4.69
C GLY A 43 11.91 -12.60 -3.64
N SER A 44 12.80 -11.60 -3.59
CA SER A 44 12.63 -10.45 -2.70
C SER A 44 11.47 -9.56 -3.16
N VAL A 45 11.33 -9.28 -4.46
CA VAL A 45 10.20 -8.52 -5.02
C VAL A 45 8.87 -9.23 -4.73
N ALA A 46 8.81 -10.55 -4.91
CA ALA A 46 7.64 -11.37 -4.58
C ALA A 46 7.26 -11.23 -3.10
N THR A 47 8.25 -11.31 -2.20
CA THR A 47 8.04 -11.13 -0.76
C THR A 47 7.48 -9.73 -0.43
N LEU A 48 8.02 -8.67 -1.04
CA LEU A 48 7.55 -7.29 -0.84
C LEU A 48 6.13 -7.07 -1.37
N ALA A 49 5.80 -7.62 -2.54
CA ALA A 49 4.44 -7.60 -3.08
C ALA A 49 3.47 -8.33 -2.15
N GLY A 50 3.86 -9.51 -1.66
CA GLY A 50 3.05 -10.29 -0.72
C GLY A 50 2.83 -9.59 0.61
N MET A 51 3.81 -8.84 1.12
CA MET A 51 3.64 -7.98 2.31
C MET A 51 2.69 -6.82 2.02
N THR A 52 2.89 -6.11 0.91
CA THR A 52 2.03 -5.01 0.48
C THR A 52 0.58 -5.46 0.36
N ARG A 53 0.33 -6.63 -0.26
CA ARG A 53 -1.02 -7.19 -0.44
C ARG A 53 -1.65 -7.62 0.87
N ARG A 54 -0.98 -8.47 1.67
CA ARG A 54 -1.54 -9.01 2.93
C ARG A 54 -1.82 -7.91 3.95
N TYR A 55 -0.81 -7.10 4.29
CA TYR A 55 -0.99 -6.01 5.24
C TYR A 55 -1.84 -4.88 4.65
N GLY A 56 -1.76 -4.66 3.33
CA GLY A 56 -2.54 -3.65 2.64
C GLY A 56 -4.05 -3.88 2.69
N TYR A 57 -4.51 -5.10 2.44
CA TYR A 57 -5.95 -5.40 2.57
C TYR A 57 -6.41 -5.25 4.03
N ILE A 58 -5.65 -5.78 4.99
CA ILE A 58 -5.99 -5.70 6.41
C ILE A 58 -5.96 -4.24 6.90
N SER A 59 -5.13 -3.37 6.30
CA SER A 59 -5.03 -1.96 6.67
C SER A 59 -6.31 -1.15 6.47
N LEU A 60 -7.32 -1.69 5.77
CA LEU A 60 -8.67 -1.11 5.75
C LEU A 60 -9.24 -0.94 7.16
N LEU A 61 -8.79 -1.75 8.12
CA LEU A 61 -9.17 -1.60 9.53
C LEU A 61 -8.86 -0.21 10.07
N VAL A 62 -7.82 0.47 9.60
CA VAL A 62 -7.43 1.79 10.11
C VAL A 62 -8.50 2.85 9.81
N PRO A 63 -8.89 3.13 8.55
CA PRO A 63 -9.96 4.08 8.27
C PRO A 63 -11.32 3.63 8.84
N VAL A 64 -11.60 2.32 8.88
CA VAL A 64 -12.84 1.80 9.50
C VAL A 64 -12.88 2.11 11.00
N LEU A 65 -11.80 1.86 11.72
CA LEU A 65 -11.69 2.20 13.15
C LEU A 65 -11.70 3.71 13.36
N GLY A 66 -11.16 4.49 12.43
CA GLY A 66 -11.25 5.96 12.42
C GLY A 66 -12.70 6.43 12.30
N LEU A 67 -13.50 5.78 11.44
CA LEU A 67 -14.94 6.05 11.32
C LEU A 67 -15.73 5.62 12.56
N VAL A 68 -15.35 4.50 13.20
CA VAL A 68 -15.94 4.13 14.49
C VAL A 68 -15.61 5.19 15.53
N ALA A 69 -14.35 5.61 15.64
CA ALA A 69 -13.92 6.66 16.56
C ALA A 69 -14.65 7.99 16.30
N PHE A 70 -14.88 8.36 15.04
CA PHE A 70 -15.69 9.53 14.66
C PHE A 70 -17.08 9.53 15.29
N MET A 71 -17.73 8.37 15.37
CA MET A 71 -19.08 8.24 15.92
C MET A 71 -19.12 8.06 17.44
N THR A 72 -18.03 7.59 18.06
CA THR A 72 -18.04 7.14 19.46
C THR A 72 -17.14 7.93 20.40
N VAL A 73 -16.16 8.67 19.89
CA VAL A 73 -15.20 9.43 20.71
C VAL A 73 -15.66 10.87 20.84
N ASP A 74 -15.76 11.35 22.08
CA ASP A 74 -16.16 12.72 22.37
C ASP A 74 -15.28 13.76 21.65
N GLY A 75 -15.91 14.74 21.00
CA GLY A 75 -15.23 15.82 20.27
C GLY A 75 -14.78 15.47 18.84
N ALA A 76 -14.80 14.19 18.44
CA ALA A 76 -14.35 13.77 17.11
C ALA A 76 -15.19 14.37 15.97
N MET A 77 -16.51 14.47 16.16
CA MET A 77 -17.45 15.08 15.20
C MET A 77 -17.24 16.58 14.97
N GLN A 78 -16.57 17.27 15.90
CA GLN A 78 -16.27 18.70 15.79
C GLN A 78 -14.85 18.96 15.27
N ASN A 79 -14.03 17.92 15.14
CA ASN A 79 -12.66 18.04 14.66
C ASN A 79 -12.59 17.87 13.14
N TYR A 80 -12.53 19.00 12.42
CA TYR A 80 -12.43 19.00 10.96
C TYR A 80 -11.14 18.35 10.41
N ALA A 81 -10.02 18.44 11.14
CA ALA A 81 -8.78 17.77 10.74
C ALA A 81 -8.93 16.25 10.80
N PHE A 82 -9.64 15.75 11.82
CA PHE A 82 -9.98 14.34 11.94
C PHE A 82 -10.86 13.84 10.78
N HIS A 83 -11.83 14.64 10.33
CA HIS A 83 -12.66 14.29 9.16
C HIS A 83 -11.80 14.22 7.89
N ALA A 84 -10.92 15.21 7.69
CA ALA A 84 -10.00 15.24 6.56
C ALA A 84 -9.06 14.03 6.56
N ALA A 85 -8.62 13.58 7.74
CA ALA A 85 -7.77 12.40 7.89
C ALA A 85 -8.51 11.09 7.53
N ILE A 86 -9.79 10.95 7.91
CA ILE A 86 -10.61 9.80 7.50
C ILE A 86 -10.74 9.76 5.97
N LEU A 87 -11.07 10.89 5.33
CA LEU A 87 -11.17 10.96 3.88
C LEU A 87 -9.82 10.66 3.21
N THR A 88 -8.73 11.24 3.72
CA THR A 88 -7.38 11.04 3.16
C THR A 88 -6.92 9.59 3.30
N SER A 89 -7.20 8.94 4.43
CA SER A 89 -6.85 7.52 4.64
C SER A 89 -7.66 6.57 3.75
N LEU A 90 -8.94 6.86 3.50
CA LEU A 90 -9.73 6.12 2.51
C LEU A 90 -9.16 6.28 1.09
N VAL A 91 -8.78 7.49 0.70
CA VAL A 91 -8.11 7.76 -0.59
C VAL A 91 -6.78 7.01 -0.66
N ALA A 92 -5.97 7.05 0.39
CA ALA A 92 -4.69 6.33 0.46
C ALA A 92 -4.90 4.82 0.27
N TRP A 93 -5.92 4.26 0.92
CA TRP A 93 -6.26 2.85 0.78
C TRP A 93 -6.76 2.51 -0.64
N LEU A 94 -7.53 3.38 -1.27
CA LEU A 94 -7.92 3.21 -2.68
C LEU A 94 -6.72 3.29 -3.63
N VAL A 95 -5.76 4.20 -3.39
CA VAL A 95 -4.50 4.27 -4.15
C VAL A 95 -3.72 2.97 -4.01
N LEU A 96 -3.67 2.40 -2.80
CA LEU A 96 -3.05 1.10 -2.57
C LEU A 96 -3.69 0.00 -3.42
N LEU A 97 -5.03 -0.07 -3.41
CA LEU A 97 -5.77 -1.10 -4.14
C LEU A 97 -5.73 -0.96 -5.65
N LEU A 98 -5.90 0.26 -6.15
CA LEU A 98 -6.14 0.53 -7.57
C LEU A 98 -4.87 0.89 -8.34
N ALA A 99 -3.83 1.34 -7.65
CA ALA A 99 -2.57 1.75 -8.29
C ALA A 99 -1.38 0.92 -7.81
N VAL A 100 -1.12 0.83 -6.49
CA VAL A 100 0.08 0.18 -5.97
C VAL A 100 0.08 -1.33 -6.21
N ILE A 101 -0.97 -2.04 -5.78
CA ILE A 101 -1.05 -3.51 -5.90
C ILE A 101 -1.01 -3.96 -7.38
N PRO A 102 -1.81 -3.37 -8.30
CA PRO A 102 -1.74 -3.74 -9.72
C PRO A 102 -0.38 -3.44 -10.34
N GLN A 103 0.26 -2.33 -9.96
CA GLN A 103 1.59 -1.98 -10.45
C GLN A 103 2.67 -2.95 -9.95
N GLN A 104 2.59 -3.38 -8.69
CA GLN A 104 3.51 -4.39 -8.16
C GLN A 104 3.31 -5.75 -8.83
N ARG A 105 2.05 -6.14 -9.09
CA ARG A 105 1.74 -7.37 -9.84
C ARG A 105 2.35 -7.36 -11.25
N ARG A 106 2.22 -6.25 -11.99
CA ARG A 106 2.91 -6.07 -13.29
C ARG A 106 4.43 -6.19 -13.15
N GLY A 107 4.99 -5.64 -12.07
CA GLY A 107 6.41 -5.79 -11.73
C GLY A 107 6.81 -7.26 -11.61
N LEU A 108 6.05 -8.08 -10.87
CA LEU A 108 6.30 -9.52 -10.71
C LEU A 108 6.24 -10.26 -12.05
N ILE A 109 5.23 -9.97 -12.87
CA ILE A 109 5.09 -10.61 -14.20
C ILE A 109 6.32 -10.29 -15.06
N SER A 110 6.83 -9.05 -15.04
CA SER A 110 8.00 -8.66 -15.84
C SER A 110 9.29 -9.38 -15.51
N VAL A 111 9.36 -10.04 -14.34
CA VAL A 111 10.55 -10.77 -13.88
C VAL A 111 10.24 -12.25 -13.60
N ASP A 112 9.12 -12.76 -14.11
CA ASP A 112 8.64 -14.13 -13.88
C ASP A 112 8.60 -14.52 -12.39
N GLY A 113 8.18 -13.57 -11.54
CA GLY A 113 8.18 -13.68 -10.08
C GLY A 113 6.80 -13.86 -9.46
N LEU A 114 5.80 -14.29 -10.23
CA LEU A 114 4.47 -14.60 -9.68
C LEU A 114 4.52 -15.88 -8.84
N ASP A 115 3.81 -15.88 -7.72
CA ASP A 115 3.54 -17.10 -6.96
C ASP A 115 2.53 -17.99 -7.72
N GLU A 116 2.58 -19.31 -7.51
CA GLU A 116 1.67 -20.28 -8.15
C GLU A 116 0.19 -19.91 -7.99
N SER A 117 -0.19 -19.40 -6.81
CA SER A 117 -1.57 -18.97 -6.50
C SER A 117 -2.05 -17.75 -7.28
N ASP A 118 -1.13 -17.00 -7.87
CA ASP A 118 -1.39 -15.75 -8.60
C ASP A 118 -1.19 -15.92 -10.12
N THR A 119 -0.94 -17.16 -10.59
CA THR A 119 -0.84 -17.56 -12.01
C THR A 119 -2.15 -18.18 -12.55
N PRO A 120 -2.42 -18.10 -13.87
CA PRO A 120 -1.67 -17.35 -14.88
C PRO A 120 -1.95 -15.83 -14.82
N ALA A 121 -1.03 -15.03 -15.35
CA ALA A 121 -1.30 -13.63 -15.65
C ALA A 121 -2.35 -13.53 -16.77
N SER A 122 -3.21 -12.52 -16.74
CA SER A 122 -4.15 -12.30 -17.85
C SER A 122 -3.43 -11.79 -19.11
N GLU A 123 -4.07 -11.95 -20.27
CA GLU A 123 -3.51 -11.43 -21.54
C GLU A 123 -3.25 -9.92 -21.48
N ASP A 124 -4.15 -9.15 -20.85
CA ASP A 124 -3.99 -7.70 -20.64
C ASP A 124 -2.77 -7.38 -19.77
N GLU A 125 -2.51 -8.20 -18.74
CA GLU A 125 -1.35 -8.01 -17.86
C GLU A 125 -0.04 -8.34 -18.58
N LEU A 126 -0.03 -9.39 -19.39
CA LEU A 126 1.10 -9.78 -20.23
C LEU A 126 1.40 -8.70 -21.28
N ALA A 127 0.38 -8.12 -21.90
CA ALA A 127 0.54 -7.00 -22.83
C ALA A 127 1.10 -5.75 -22.14
N ALA A 128 0.69 -5.48 -20.89
CA ALA A 128 1.11 -4.31 -20.12
C ALA A 128 2.58 -4.35 -19.64
N VAL A 129 3.28 -5.47 -19.80
CA VAL A 129 4.68 -5.66 -19.37
C VAL A 129 5.64 -5.92 -20.53
N GLN A 130 5.24 -5.68 -21.77
CA GLN A 130 6.08 -5.85 -22.96
C GLN A 130 6.83 -4.58 -23.37
N GLY A 131 7.98 -4.75 -24.01
CA GLY A 131 8.78 -3.65 -24.59
C GLY A 131 9.17 -2.59 -23.57
N ASP A 132 9.12 -1.32 -23.97
CA ASP A 132 9.53 -0.18 -23.14
C ASP A 132 8.66 0.00 -21.89
N ALA A 133 7.43 -0.55 -21.89
CA ALA A 133 6.55 -0.48 -20.73
C ALA A 133 7.14 -1.20 -19.51
N ALA A 134 7.89 -2.30 -19.73
CA ALA A 134 8.58 -3.05 -18.69
C ALA A 134 9.62 -2.21 -17.94
N GLN A 135 10.37 -1.39 -18.70
CA GLN A 135 11.44 -0.55 -18.16
C GLN A 135 10.89 0.58 -17.28
N ALA A 136 9.66 1.04 -17.53
CA ALA A 136 9.00 2.07 -16.74
C ALA A 136 8.38 1.53 -15.43
N LEU A 137 8.28 0.21 -15.24
CA LEU A 137 7.58 -0.38 -14.09
C LEU A 137 8.17 0.01 -12.73
N PRO A 138 9.51 -0.01 -12.52
CA PRO A 138 10.07 0.42 -11.24
C PRO A 138 9.81 1.89 -10.93
N GLY A 139 9.82 2.75 -11.96
CA GLY A 139 9.51 4.18 -11.79
C GLY A 139 8.08 4.41 -11.35
N LYS A 140 7.11 3.76 -12.01
CA LYS A 140 5.69 3.82 -11.63
C LYS A 140 5.45 3.23 -10.23
N ALA A 141 6.13 2.14 -9.88
CA ALA A 141 6.05 1.55 -8.54
C ALA A 141 6.55 2.52 -7.46
N ALA A 142 7.68 3.20 -7.70
CA ALA A 142 8.20 4.22 -6.80
C ALA A 142 7.23 5.40 -6.64
N MET A 143 6.64 5.87 -7.75
CA MET A 143 5.67 6.96 -7.74
C MET A 143 4.42 6.61 -6.92
N PHE A 144 3.77 5.49 -7.20
CA PHE A 144 2.55 5.10 -6.48
C PHE A 144 2.83 4.75 -5.02
N GLY A 145 3.94 4.06 -4.71
CA GLY A 145 4.37 3.83 -3.33
C GLY A 145 4.65 5.12 -2.58
N GLY A 146 5.29 6.09 -3.23
CA GLY A 146 5.55 7.43 -2.67
C GLY A 146 4.27 8.21 -2.40
N ILE A 147 3.31 8.22 -3.33
CA ILE A 147 1.99 8.85 -3.14
C ILE A 147 1.26 8.21 -1.97
N PHE A 148 1.22 6.87 -1.91
CA PHE A 148 0.61 6.13 -0.81
C PHE A 148 1.22 6.53 0.54
N ASN A 149 2.55 6.54 0.65
CA ASN A 149 3.25 6.88 1.90
C ASN A 149 3.04 8.35 2.29
N LEU A 150 3.02 9.26 1.32
CA LEU A 150 2.75 10.67 1.56
C LEU A 150 1.33 10.88 2.10
N LEU A 151 0.33 10.20 1.53
CA LEU A 151 -1.05 10.31 2.01
C LEU A 151 -1.19 9.80 3.45
N TRP A 152 -0.48 8.73 3.82
CA TRP A 152 -0.44 8.25 5.20
C TRP A 152 0.31 9.19 6.14
N LEU A 153 1.40 9.82 5.68
CA LEU A 153 2.08 10.86 6.45
C LEU A 153 1.16 12.06 6.72
N VAL A 154 0.44 12.53 5.70
CA VAL A 154 -0.55 13.61 5.83
C VAL A 154 -1.67 13.19 6.78
N THR A 155 -2.20 11.97 6.64
CA THR A 155 -3.20 11.41 7.55
C THR A 155 -2.70 11.42 9.00
N ALA A 156 -1.46 10.99 9.25
CA ALA A 156 -0.87 11.00 10.58
C ALA A 156 -0.75 12.42 11.14
N ILE A 157 -0.30 13.39 10.35
CA ILE A 157 -0.24 14.80 10.77
C ILE A 157 -1.64 15.32 11.12
N LEU A 158 -2.64 15.05 10.28
CA LEU A 158 -4.03 15.46 10.49
C LEU A 158 -4.66 14.88 11.76
N MET A 159 -4.14 13.78 12.30
CA MET A 159 -4.59 13.22 13.59
C MET A 159 -4.15 14.05 14.81
N PHE A 160 -3.13 14.90 14.68
CA PHE A 160 -2.54 15.65 15.80
C PHE A 160 -2.83 17.15 15.77
N VAL A 161 -3.47 17.66 14.71
CA VAL A 161 -3.79 19.08 14.52
C VAL A 161 -5.27 19.36 14.68
#